data_AF-A0A819UKR5-F1
#
_entry.id   AF-A0A819UKR5-F1
#
_cell.length_a   1.000
_cell.length_b   1.000
_cell.length_c   1.000
_cell.angle_alpha   90.00
_cell.angle_beta   90.00
_cell.angle_gamma   90.00
#
_symmetry.space_group_name_H-M   'P 1'
#
loop_
_entity.id
_entity.type
_entity.pdbx_description
1 polymer ?
#
loop_
_entity_poly.entity_id
_entity_poly.type
_entity_poly.pdbx_seq_one_letter_code
_entity_poly.pdbx_strand_id
1 'polypeptide(L)'
;MFPPQSASNADLFYEVCHAGNIELVRQLLPELSSEEFNRQDMYGNTVLHIACERNSYDLVQLLLQSDFGQNPYSRSILNYLGQTPCQCTRSPNIRSLFVTSPSMMNHSISINNILTLYPNNQFPNPTTVPLNDTEVDWLRMYDNATDALDARFLMSMTRSSWTVKTLLRFLMEKKAVDIVASLIERHVTDEKKYKKVMEAFKDYTNTKKPENLLKIYTMDTPLYKALQKENNAFTTLLYMRLDGLKQWSFPKGDLYRGLTEDNPAEYQKILQIYQKAKQSKSHIIETCALQSASLCREVAECFADNINASSYAIFFHFKFPNECPTAINLRGISKFDEEDEILLLPFTLFKIIDIKEDSPKYHIISLENVPVPPATFNIIRRHIQI
;
A
#
# COMPACT_ATOMS: atom_id res chain seq x y z
N MET A 1 5.39 28.37 50.74
CA MET A 1 4.11 27.83 50.21
C MET A 1 4.05 28.26 48.76
N PHE A 2 4.55 27.42 47.85
CA PHE A 2 4.45 27.67 46.40
C PHE A 2 2.98 27.40 45.99
N PRO A 3 2.41 28.18 45.06
CA PRO A 3 1.04 27.94 44.62
C PRO A 3 0.96 26.54 43.97
N PRO A 4 -0.17 25.84 44.05
CA PRO A 4 -0.35 24.60 43.31
C PRO A 4 -0.20 24.95 41.83
N GLN A 5 0.80 24.34 41.17
CA GLN A 5 0.91 24.40 39.72
C GLN A 5 -0.40 23.88 39.14
N SER A 6 -1.13 24.73 38.42
CA SER A 6 -2.25 24.29 37.60
C SER A 6 -1.74 23.20 36.67
N ALA A 7 -2.21 21.96 36.83
CA ALA A 7 -1.85 20.84 35.97
C ALA A 7 -2.09 21.24 34.50
N SER A 8 -1.09 21.05 33.64
CA SER A 8 -1.28 21.33 32.21
C SER A 8 -2.35 20.38 31.65
N ASN A 9 -3.06 20.78 30.58
CA ASN A 9 -4.06 19.92 29.94
C ASN A 9 -3.47 18.55 29.54
N ALA A 10 -2.18 18.52 29.22
CA ALA A 10 -1.43 17.30 28.95
C ALA A 10 -1.20 16.42 30.20
N ASP A 11 -0.93 17.00 31.37
CA ASP A 11 -0.79 16.24 32.63
C ASP A 11 -2.13 15.62 33.01
N LEU A 12 -3.22 16.40 32.89
CA LEU A 12 -4.59 15.92 33.10
C LEU A 12 -4.94 14.78 32.14
N PHE A 13 -4.59 14.90 30.86
CA PHE A 13 -4.85 13.86 29.88
C PHE A 13 -4.10 12.57 30.17
N TYR A 14 -2.83 12.67 30.55
CA TYR A 14 -2.00 11.50 30.87
C TYR A 14 -2.56 10.73 32.07
N GLU A 15 -2.98 11.45 33.11
CA GLU A 15 -3.66 10.86 34.28
C GLU A 15 -4.98 10.18 33.90
N VAL A 16 -5.80 10.83 33.07
CA VAL A 16 -7.08 10.28 32.60
C VAL A 16 -6.89 9.00 31.78
N CYS A 17 -5.86 8.95 30.94
CA CYS A 17 -5.50 7.75 30.17
C CYS A 17 -4.94 6.65 31.06
N HIS A 18 -4.10 6.99 32.04
CA HIS A 18 -3.56 6.05 33.03
C HIS A 18 -4.66 5.43 33.90
N ALA A 19 -5.70 6.21 34.22
CA ALA A 19 -6.91 5.76 34.91
C ALA A 19 -7.88 4.95 34.02
N GLY A 20 -7.66 4.92 32.68
CA GLY A 20 -8.50 4.19 31.74
C GLY A 20 -9.89 4.78 31.50
N ASN A 21 -10.10 6.07 31.81
CA ASN A 21 -11.42 6.70 31.67
C ASN A 21 -11.66 7.15 30.22
N ILE A 22 -12.10 6.20 29.39
CA ILE A 22 -12.28 6.36 27.93
C ILE A 22 -13.15 7.57 27.57
N GLU A 23 -14.19 7.87 28.35
CA GLU A 23 -15.12 8.97 28.07
C GLU A 23 -14.44 10.34 28.24
N LEU A 24 -13.67 10.51 29.32
CA LEU A 24 -12.87 11.71 29.50
C LEU A 24 -11.73 11.80 28.47
N VAL A 25 -11.15 10.67 28.06
CA VAL A 25 -10.16 10.65 26.96
C VAL A 25 -10.80 11.20 25.68
N ARG A 26 -12.00 10.76 25.30
CA ARG A 26 -12.72 11.29 24.12
C ARG A 26 -12.96 12.79 24.20
N GLN A 27 -13.26 13.32 25.39
CA GLN A 27 -13.54 14.74 25.60
C GLN A 27 -12.28 15.62 25.54
N LEU A 28 -11.14 15.11 26.00
CA LEU A 28 -9.88 15.86 26.06
C LEU A 28 -9.05 15.74 24.77
N LEU A 29 -9.22 14.66 24.00
CA LEU A 29 -8.50 14.41 22.74
C LEU A 29 -8.51 15.60 21.75
N PRO A 30 -9.64 16.30 21.51
CA PRO A 30 -9.67 17.43 20.57
C PRO A 30 -8.85 18.64 21.01
N GLU A 31 -8.58 18.79 22.31
CA GLU A 31 -7.97 19.98 22.92
C GLU A 31 -6.44 19.87 23.06
N LEU A 32 -5.84 18.74 22.66
CA LEU A 32 -4.40 18.47 22.81
C LEU A 32 -3.63 18.74 21.52
N SER A 33 -2.44 19.29 21.64
CA SER A 33 -1.48 19.34 20.53
C SER A 33 -0.74 18.01 20.34
N SER A 34 -0.14 17.80 19.16
CA SER A 34 0.66 16.60 18.87
C SER A 34 1.86 16.41 19.82
N GLU A 35 2.43 17.51 20.32
CA GLU A 35 3.56 17.49 21.26
C GLU A 35 3.11 17.06 22.66
N GLU A 36 1.89 17.44 23.07
CA GLU A 36 1.30 17.05 24.35
C GLU A 36 0.85 15.58 24.35
N PHE A 37 0.31 15.09 23.23
CA PHE A 37 -0.12 13.70 23.09
C PHE A 37 1.04 12.69 23.02
N ASN A 38 2.14 13.07 22.36
CA ASN A 38 3.34 12.23 22.25
C ASN A 38 4.33 12.44 23.41
N ARG A 39 3.94 13.19 24.45
CA ARG A 39 4.77 13.37 25.64
C ARG A 39 5.16 12.00 26.20
N GLN A 40 6.45 11.81 26.37
CA GLN A 40 7.01 10.63 27.02
C GLN A 40 7.11 10.88 28.53
N ASP A 41 6.77 9.87 29.32
CA ASP A 41 7.04 9.90 30.76
C ASP A 41 8.54 9.71 31.07
N MET A 42 8.86 9.55 32.36
CA MET A 42 10.21 9.30 32.84
C MET A 42 10.86 7.99 32.33
N TYR A 43 10.10 7.11 31.68
CA TYR A 43 10.57 5.85 31.08
C TYR A 43 10.58 5.89 29.55
N GLY A 44 10.27 7.04 28.94
CA GLY A 44 10.14 7.14 27.50
C GLY A 44 8.76 6.66 26.98
N ASN A 45 7.81 6.32 27.85
CA ASN A 45 6.52 5.79 27.42
C ASN A 45 5.57 6.92 27.01
N THR A 46 4.97 6.79 25.83
CA THR A 46 3.81 7.60 25.44
C THR A 46 2.53 7.01 26.03
N VAL A 47 1.44 7.76 25.96
CA VAL A 47 0.11 7.27 26.36
C VAL A 47 -0.30 5.98 25.64
N LEU A 48 0.14 5.79 24.39
CA LEU A 48 -0.11 4.59 23.61
C LEU A 48 0.70 3.39 24.13
N HIS A 49 1.93 3.60 24.62
CA HIS A 49 2.69 2.54 25.31
C HIS A 49 1.97 2.09 26.56
N ILE A 50 1.49 3.05 27.37
CA ILE A 50 0.75 2.76 28.60
C ILE A 50 -0.55 2.01 28.31
N ALA A 51 -1.31 2.46 27.32
CA ALA A 51 -2.56 1.79 26.92
C ALA A 51 -2.31 0.35 26.45
N CYS A 52 -1.20 0.11 25.75
CA CYS A 52 -0.73 -1.20 25.33
C CYS A 52 -0.29 -2.09 26.50
N GLU A 53 0.52 -1.56 27.42
CA GLU A 53 0.99 -2.27 28.62
C GLU A 53 -0.19 -2.67 29.51
N ARG A 54 -1.16 -1.77 29.68
CA ARG A 54 -2.38 -1.99 30.48
C ARG A 54 -3.43 -2.87 29.81
N ASN A 55 -3.15 -3.35 28.60
CA ASN A 55 -4.10 -4.14 27.81
C ASN A 55 -5.49 -3.47 27.66
N SER A 56 -5.51 -2.15 27.49
CA SER A 56 -6.75 -1.37 27.39
C SER A 56 -7.20 -1.24 25.94
N TYR A 57 -7.95 -2.23 25.43
CA TYR A 57 -8.35 -2.31 24.02
C TYR A 57 -9.08 -1.06 23.53
N ASP A 58 -10.11 -0.62 24.25
CA ASP A 58 -10.91 0.54 23.87
C ASP A 58 -10.08 1.83 23.86
N LEU A 59 -9.12 1.94 24.79
CA LEU A 59 -8.19 3.06 24.83
C LEU A 59 -7.23 3.00 23.65
N VAL A 60 -6.64 1.85 23.35
CA VAL A 60 -5.74 1.71 22.21
C VAL A 60 -6.48 1.93 20.90
N GLN A 61 -7.71 1.43 20.76
CA GLN A 61 -8.54 1.68 19.59
C GLN A 61 -8.84 3.17 19.44
N LEU A 62 -9.22 3.84 20.53
CA LEU A 62 -9.49 5.27 20.54
C LEU A 62 -8.25 6.10 20.20
N LEU A 63 -7.10 5.76 20.76
CA LEU A 63 -5.82 6.42 20.51
C LEU A 63 -5.27 6.14 19.10
N LEU A 64 -5.69 5.05 18.45
CA LEU A 64 -5.30 4.66 17.08
C LEU A 64 -6.31 5.09 15.99
N GLN A 65 -7.50 5.57 16.38
CA GLN A 65 -8.56 6.02 15.47
C GLN A 65 -8.17 7.34 14.79
N SER A 66 -8.40 7.40 13.47
CA SER A 66 -8.07 8.55 12.60
C SER A 66 -9.10 9.67 12.61
N ASP A 67 -10.25 9.47 13.27
CA ASP A 67 -11.45 10.29 13.07
C ASP A 67 -11.42 11.61 13.85
N PHE A 68 -10.44 11.81 14.75
CA PHE A 68 -10.33 13.00 15.60
C PHE A 68 -9.56 14.17 14.95
N GLY A 69 -9.40 14.17 13.62
CA GLY A 69 -8.85 15.31 12.87
C GLY A 69 -7.37 15.63 13.16
N GLN A 70 -6.72 14.83 14.01
CA GLN A 70 -5.31 14.91 14.29
C GLN A 70 -4.60 13.66 13.75
N ASN A 71 -3.52 13.90 13.01
CA ASN A 71 -2.60 12.95 12.38
C ASN A 71 -2.41 11.62 13.18
N PRO A 72 -2.24 10.44 12.53
CA PRO A 72 -1.97 9.17 13.20
C PRO A 72 -0.68 9.22 14.05
N TYR A 73 -0.81 9.52 15.34
CA TYR A 73 0.34 9.67 16.25
C TYR A 73 0.85 8.34 16.80
N SER A 74 2.14 8.35 17.18
CA SER A 74 3.11 7.46 16.55
C SER A 74 3.16 6.04 17.12
N ARG A 75 2.89 5.08 16.22
CA ARG A 75 3.09 3.63 16.43
C ARG A 75 4.57 3.24 16.57
N SER A 76 5.50 4.16 16.31
CA SER A 76 6.94 3.88 16.19
C SER A 76 7.83 4.66 17.16
N ILE A 77 7.27 5.53 18.02
CA ILE A 77 8.08 6.15 19.09
C ILE A 77 8.61 5.04 19.99
N LEU A 78 9.91 5.07 20.28
CA LEU A 78 10.56 4.11 21.16
C LEU A 78 10.61 4.65 22.59
N ASN A 79 10.28 3.82 23.56
CA ASN A 79 10.58 4.08 24.95
C ASN A 79 12.08 3.91 25.24
N TYR A 80 12.52 4.15 26.48
CA TYR A 80 13.94 4.02 26.86
C TYR A 80 14.46 2.57 26.84
N LEU A 81 13.58 1.58 26.67
CA LEU A 81 13.93 0.19 26.41
C LEU A 81 14.05 -0.13 24.91
N GLY A 82 13.87 0.86 24.04
CA GLY A 82 13.92 0.68 22.58
C GLY A 82 12.69 -0.02 22.01
N GLN A 83 11.56 -0.01 22.73
CA GLN A 83 10.32 -0.70 22.32
C GLN A 83 9.29 0.29 21.79
N THR A 84 8.57 -0.10 20.75
CA THR A 84 7.36 0.59 20.25
C THR A 84 6.14 0.31 21.13
N PRO A 85 5.04 1.09 21.04
CA PRO A 85 3.80 0.78 21.76
C PRO A 85 3.25 -0.61 21.44
N CYS A 86 3.32 -1.01 20.16
CA CYS A 86 2.87 -2.33 19.70
C CYS A 86 3.64 -3.48 20.37
N GLN A 87 4.94 -3.27 20.65
CA GLN A 87 5.79 -4.24 21.36
C GLN A 87 5.53 -4.27 22.87
N CYS A 88 4.89 -3.24 23.44
CA CYS A 88 4.56 -3.16 24.86
C CYS A 88 3.25 -3.89 25.22
N THR A 89 2.39 -4.21 24.24
CA THR A 89 1.20 -5.03 24.48
C THR A 89 1.52 -6.51 24.37
N ARG A 90 0.99 -7.31 25.31
CA ARG A 90 0.94 -8.79 25.20
C ARG A 90 -0.37 -9.28 24.60
N SER A 91 -1.28 -8.38 24.25
CA SER A 91 -2.64 -8.69 23.81
C SER A 91 -2.76 -8.70 22.28
N PRO A 92 -3.11 -9.86 21.70
CA PRO A 92 -3.37 -10.02 20.27
C PRO A 92 -4.38 -9.02 19.69
N ASN A 93 -5.48 -8.78 20.41
CA ASN A 93 -6.55 -7.89 19.98
C ASN A 93 -6.08 -6.45 19.91
N ILE A 94 -5.20 -6.04 20.82
CA ILE A 94 -4.61 -4.71 20.79
C ILE A 94 -3.58 -4.61 19.69
N ARG A 95 -2.77 -5.66 19.49
CA ARG A 95 -1.76 -5.72 18.44
C ARG A 95 -2.38 -5.64 17.04
N SER A 96 -3.54 -6.25 16.82
CA SER A 96 -4.26 -6.17 15.53
C SER A 96 -4.75 -4.76 15.19
N LEU A 97 -4.96 -3.89 16.19
CA LEU A 97 -5.26 -2.47 15.95
C LEU A 97 -4.07 -1.70 15.36
N PHE A 98 -2.84 -2.19 15.58
CA PHE A 98 -1.65 -1.66 14.91
C PHE A 98 -1.50 -2.19 13.48
N VAL A 99 -2.09 -3.36 13.18
CA VAL A 99 -2.01 -4.08 11.91
C VAL A 99 -3.17 -3.77 10.96
N THR A 100 -4.31 -3.23 11.44
CA THR A 100 -5.46 -2.81 10.62
C THR A 100 -5.12 -1.63 9.70
N SER A 101 -4.37 -1.93 8.63
CA SER A 101 -4.70 -1.44 7.30
C SER A 101 -6.04 -2.07 6.92
N PRO A 102 -7.09 -1.26 6.70
CA PRO A 102 -8.40 -1.78 6.41
C PRO A 102 -8.35 -2.55 5.09
N SER A 103 -8.43 -3.88 5.22
CA SER A 103 -9.06 -4.72 4.22
C SER A 103 -10.49 -4.21 3.97
N MET A 104 -11.02 -4.59 2.81
CA MET A 104 -12.42 -4.51 2.38
C MET A 104 -12.81 -3.35 1.44
N MET A 105 -13.40 -3.80 0.32
CA MET A 105 -14.10 -3.10 -0.76
C MET A 105 -13.24 -2.38 -1.79
N ASN A 106 -12.99 -3.08 -2.90
CA ASN A 106 -12.66 -2.49 -4.19
C ASN A 106 -13.84 -2.77 -5.13
N HIS A 107 -14.36 -1.74 -5.79
CA HIS A 107 -15.05 -1.95 -7.05
C HIS A 107 -13.98 -2.07 -8.13
N SER A 108 -14.13 -3.07 -8.99
CA SER A 108 -13.30 -3.27 -10.17
C SER A 108 -13.25 -2.01 -11.04
N ILE A 109 -12.05 -1.50 -11.31
CA ILE A 109 -11.88 -0.36 -12.20
C ILE A 109 -10.74 -0.70 -13.18
N SER A 110 -11.11 -1.13 -14.39
CA SER A 110 -10.22 -1.31 -15.54
C SER A 110 -9.48 0.00 -15.86
N ILE A 111 -8.29 -0.05 -16.50
CA ILE A 111 -7.64 1.15 -17.08
C ILE A 111 -8.62 1.91 -17.98
N ASN A 112 -9.59 1.19 -18.57
CA ASN A 112 -10.69 1.78 -19.33
C ASN A 112 -11.44 2.86 -18.54
N ASN A 113 -11.56 2.78 -17.22
CA ASN A 113 -12.23 3.82 -16.42
C ASN A 113 -11.36 5.07 -16.21
N ILE A 114 -10.03 4.97 -16.33
CA ILE A 114 -9.15 6.14 -16.46
C ILE A 114 -9.33 6.74 -17.86
N LEU A 115 -9.42 5.89 -18.88
CA LEU A 115 -9.49 6.23 -20.31
C LEU A 115 -10.90 6.61 -20.81
N THR A 116 -11.97 6.39 -20.05
CA THR A 116 -13.33 6.75 -20.47
C THR A 116 -13.46 8.26 -20.52
N LEU A 117 -13.50 8.78 -21.74
CA LEU A 117 -13.92 10.15 -22.03
C LEU A 117 -15.44 10.35 -21.86
N TYR A 118 -16.20 9.36 -21.39
CA TYR A 118 -17.66 9.50 -21.22
C TYR A 118 -18.26 8.74 -20.03
N PRO A 119 -19.33 9.31 -19.42
CA PRO A 119 -20.13 8.66 -18.40
C PRO A 119 -21.15 7.76 -19.09
N ASN A 120 -20.90 6.46 -19.14
CA ASN A 120 -21.90 5.39 -19.08
C ASN A 120 -21.22 4.05 -19.40
N ASN A 121 -21.43 3.09 -18.49
CA ASN A 121 -20.90 1.73 -18.47
C ASN A 121 -21.39 0.86 -19.65
N GLN A 122 -21.05 1.20 -20.89
CA GLN A 122 -21.32 0.31 -22.03
C GLN A 122 -20.21 0.42 -23.09
N PHE A 123 -19.23 -0.49 -23.05
CA PHE A 123 -18.50 -0.99 -24.22
C PHE A 123 -17.93 -2.39 -23.95
N PRO A 124 -17.64 -3.17 -25.00
CA PRO A 124 -17.99 -4.58 -25.13
C PRO A 124 -16.96 -5.48 -24.45
N ASN A 125 -17.43 -6.70 -24.13
CA ASN A 125 -16.66 -7.78 -23.53
C ASN A 125 -15.17 -7.78 -23.94
N PRO A 126 -14.24 -7.76 -22.97
CA PRO A 126 -12.86 -8.10 -23.28
C PRO A 126 -12.87 -9.50 -23.89
N THR A 127 -12.36 -9.64 -25.10
CA THR A 127 -12.30 -10.93 -25.82
C THR A 127 -11.32 -11.93 -25.18
N THR A 128 -10.76 -11.57 -24.03
CA THR A 128 -9.99 -12.42 -23.12
C THR A 128 -10.61 -12.27 -21.74
N VAL A 129 -11.67 -13.03 -21.50
CA VAL A 129 -12.27 -13.18 -20.17
C VAL A 129 -11.18 -13.74 -19.25
N PRO A 130 -10.87 -13.11 -18.09
CA PRO A 130 -10.01 -13.71 -17.09
C PRO A 130 -10.46 -15.15 -16.83
N LEU A 131 -9.52 -16.06 -16.61
CA LEU A 131 -9.75 -17.50 -16.67
C LEU A 131 -10.89 -18.05 -15.77
N ASN A 132 -11.52 -17.30 -14.86
CA ASN A 132 -12.86 -17.52 -14.28
C ASN A 132 -13.19 -16.37 -13.29
N ASP A 133 -14.48 -16.02 -13.15
CA ASP A 133 -15.05 -15.16 -12.10
C ASP A 133 -14.86 -15.74 -10.69
N THR A 134 -13.64 -15.69 -10.17
CA THR A 134 -13.34 -15.75 -8.74
C THR A 134 -12.67 -14.43 -8.40
N GLU A 135 -13.49 -13.37 -8.26
CA GLU A 135 -13.04 -11.99 -8.06
C GLU A 135 -12.25 -11.84 -6.75
N VAL A 136 -10.93 -11.69 -6.88
CA VAL A 136 -10.09 -11.05 -5.87
C VAL A 136 -9.56 -9.78 -6.53
N ASP A 137 -10.02 -8.62 -6.08
CA ASP A 137 -9.89 -7.34 -6.81
C ASP A 137 -8.44 -6.90 -7.09
N TRP A 138 -7.47 -7.42 -6.34
CA TRP A 138 -6.06 -7.07 -6.44
C TRP A 138 -5.22 -8.06 -7.26
N LEU A 139 -5.82 -9.10 -7.83
CA LEU A 139 -5.14 -10.16 -8.56
C LEU A 139 -5.85 -10.51 -9.87
N ARG A 140 -5.11 -10.57 -10.98
CA ARG A 140 -5.63 -11.08 -12.26
C ARG A 140 -4.82 -12.25 -12.76
N MET A 141 -5.48 -13.17 -13.45
CA MET A 141 -4.86 -14.33 -14.06
C MET A 141 -5.17 -14.40 -15.56
N TYR A 142 -4.14 -14.72 -16.34
CA TYR A 142 -4.17 -14.81 -17.79
C TYR A 142 -3.64 -16.16 -18.28
N ASP A 143 -4.11 -16.61 -19.44
CA ASP A 143 -3.59 -17.82 -20.09
C ASP A 143 -2.11 -17.66 -20.49
N ASN A 144 -1.73 -16.47 -20.95
CA ASN A 144 -0.38 -16.08 -21.35
C ASN A 144 -0.07 -14.62 -21.03
N ALA A 145 1.22 -14.27 -20.97
CA ALA A 145 1.66 -12.88 -20.80
C ALA A 145 1.21 -11.95 -21.95
N THR A 146 0.92 -12.49 -23.14
CA THR A 146 0.39 -11.73 -24.27
C THR A 146 -1.04 -11.24 -24.04
N ASP A 147 -1.77 -11.89 -23.14
CA ASP A 147 -3.19 -11.62 -22.89
C ASP A 147 -3.38 -10.53 -21.82
N ALA A 148 -2.31 -10.16 -21.11
CA ALA A 148 -2.26 -9.02 -20.18
C ALA A 148 -2.22 -7.67 -20.94
N LEU A 149 -3.29 -7.35 -21.68
CA LEU A 149 -3.36 -6.21 -22.58
C LEU A 149 -3.13 -4.86 -21.88
N ASP A 150 -3.66 -4.70 -20.66
CA ASP A 150 -3.51 -3.50 -19.83
C ASP A 150 -2.03 -3.27 -19.45
N ALA A 151 -1.34 -4.31 -18.97
CA ALA A 151 0.08 -4.25 -18.66
C ALA A 151 0.92 -3.89 -19.90
N ARG A 152 0.60 -4.50 -21.05
CA ARG A 152 1.27 -4.22 -22.32
C ARG A 152 1.04 -2.77 -22.74
N PHE A 153 -0.19 -2.26 -22.62
CA PHE A 153 -0.52 -0.87 -22.91
C PHE A 153 0.25 0.11 -22.02
N LEU A 154 0.28 -0.11 -20.71
CA LEU A 154 1.04 0.75 -19.79
C LEU A 154 2.54 0.72 -20.08
N MET A 155 3.11 -0.46 -20.33
CA MET A 155 4.51 -0.58 -20.75
C MET A 155 4.79 0.03 -22.13
N SER A 156 3.77 0.21 -22.96
CA SER A 156 3.92 0.95 -24.22
C SER A 156 4.13 2.45 -23.98
N MET A 157 3.67 3.01 -22.85
CA MET A 157 3.87 4.44 -22.53
C MET A 157 5.35 4.80 -22.38
N THR A 158 6.19 3.82 -22.07
CA THR A 158 7.65 3.98 -21.93
C THR A 158 8.38 3.58 -23.20
N ARG A 159 7.88 2.58 -23.95
CA ARG A 159 8.57 2.04 -25.13
C ARG A 159 8.14 2.64 -26.47
N SER A 160 7.06 3.42 -26.53
CA SER A 160 6.57 4.01 -27.79
C SER A 160 7.40 5.18 -28.31
N SER A 161 7.18 5.53 -29.58
CA SER A 161 7.74 6.74 -30.20
C SER A 161 7.33 8.01 -29.43
N TRP A 162 8.13 9.06 -29.57
CA TRP A 162 7.84 10.35 -28.95
C TRP A 162 6.46 10.93 -29.32
N THR A 163 6.00 10.70 -30.56
CA THR A 163 4.69 11.14 -31.03
C THR A 163 3.54 10.45 -30.27
N VAL A 164 3.60 9.13 -30.14
CA VAL A 164 2.63 8.35 -29.36
C VAL A 164 2.68 8.74 -27.89
N LYS A 165 3.88 8.87 -27.30
CA LYS A 165 4.04 9.35 -25.92
C LYS A 165 3.41 10.73 -25.71
N THR A 166 3.52 11.64 -26.67
CA THR A 166 2.96 13.00 -26.58
C THR A 166 1.44 12.99 -26.63
N LEU A 167 0.87 12.18 -27.53
CA LEU A 167 -0.57 11.98 -27.62
C LEU A 167 -1.15 11.36 -26.35
N LEU A 168 -0.56 10.28 -25.84
CA LEU A 168 -1.00 9.63 -24.60
C LEU A 168 -0.96 10.58 -23.41
N ARG A 169 0.10 11.40 -23.29
CA ARG A 169 0.19 12.46 -22.27
C ARG A 169 -0.95 13.46 -22.40
N PHE A 170 -1.21 13.96 -23.61
CA PHE A 170 -2.31 14.89 -23.85
C PHE A 170 -3.67 14.31 -23.45
N LEU A 171 -3.93 13.04 -23.77
CA LEU A 171 -5.21 12.38 -23.51
C LEU A 171 -5.44 12.05 -22.02
N MET A 172 -4.39 11.65 -21.31
CA MET A 172 -4.53 10.98 -20.01
C MET A 172 -3.91 11.75 -18.85
N GLU A 173 -2.82 12.51 -19.07
CA GLU A 173 -2.00 13.05 -17.98
C GLU A 173 -2.79 14.06 -17.15
N LYS A 174 -3.54 14.95 -17.81
CA LYS A 174 -4.35 15.96 -17.10
C LYS A 174 -5.40 15.31 -16.19
N LYS A 175 -6.20 14.39 -16.73
CA LYS A 175 -7.24 13.69 -15.97
C LYS A 175 -6.63 12.88 -14.81
N ALA A 176 -5.50 12.22 -15.03
CA ALA A 176 -4.82 11.48 -13.98
C ALA A 176 -4.26 12.39 -12.87
N VAL A 177 -3.70 13.56 -13.23
CA VAL A 177 -3.28 14.59 -12.26
C VAL A 177 -4.48 15.09 -11.45
N ASP A 178 -5.60 15.40 -12.09
CA ASP A 178 -6.80 15.90 -11.41
C ASP A 178 -7.38 14.85 -10.44
N ILE A 179 -7.39 13.56 -10.83
CA ILE A 179 -7.83 12.46 -9.96
C ILE A 179 -6.90 12.30 -8.74
N VAL A 180 -5.58 12.34 -8.94
CA VAL A 180 -4.63 12.24 -7.82
C VAL A 180 -4.73 13.45 -6.89
N ALA A 181 -4.93 14.66 -7.41
CA ALA A 181 -5.19 15.84 -6.60
C ALA A 181 -6.44 15.66 -5.72
N SER A 182 -7.54 15.20 -6.32
CA SER A 182 -8.78 14.91 -5.59
C SER A 182 -8.61 13.80 -4.54
N LEU A 183 -7.81 12.77 -4.82
CA LEU A 183 -7.47 11.73 -3.85
C LEU A 183 -6.72 12.31 -2.65
N ILE A 184 -5.75 13.20 -2.89
CA ILE A 184 -5.02 13.88 -1.83
C ILE A 184 -5.98 14.72 -0.98
N GLU A 185 -6.82 15.55 -1.61
CA GLU A 185 -7.80 16.41 -0.94
C GLU A 185 -8.79 15.61 -0.08
N ARG A 186 -9.28 14.46 -0.59
CA ARG A 186 -10.24 13.62 0.13
C ARG A 186 -9.63 12.90 1.33
N HIS A 187 -8.36 12.48 1.24
CA HIS A 187 -7.77 11.54 2.20
C HIS A 187 -6.70 12.15 3.11
N VAL A 188 -6.13 13.30 2.77
CA VAL A 188 -5.11 13.98 3.58
C VAL A 188 -5.73 15.22 4.21
N THR A 189 -6.44 15.01 5.32
CA THR A 189 -7.19 16.06 6.03
C THR A 189 -6.33 16.89 7.00
N ASP A 190 -5.23 16.32 7.51
CA ASP A 190 -4.28 17.05 8.36
C ASP A 190 -3.58 18.14 7.56
N GLU A 191 -3.70 19.40 7.98
CA GLU A 191 -3.25 20.57 7.22
C GLU A 191 -1.72 20.55 6.96
N LYS A 192 -0.92 20.11 7.93
CA LYS A 192 0.55 20.08 7.82
C LYS A 192 0.99 18.98 6.86
N LYS A 193 0.37 17.80 6.93
CA LYS A 193 0.61 16.70 5.98
C LYS A 193 0.11 17.06 4.59
N TYR A 194 -1.07 17.67 4.49
CA TYR A 194 -1.64 18.12 3.23
C TYR A 194 -0.71 19.08 2.51
N LYS A 195 -0.21 20.13 3.21
CA LYS A 195 0.77 21.06 2.63
C LYS A 195 2.01 20.34 2.10
N LYS A 196 2.61 19.43 2.88
CA LYS A 196 3.78 18.66 2.43
C LYS A 196 3.50 17.75 1.23
N VAL A 197 2.37 17.06 1.23
CA VAL A 197 1.94 16.20 0.12
C VAL A 197 1.69 17.04 -1.13
N MET A 198 0.99 18.17 -1.01
CA MET A 198 0.70 19.08 -2.10
C MET A 198 1.93 19.80 -2.63
N GLU A 199 2.91 20.13 -1.78
CA GLU A 199 4.23 20.61 -2.20
C GLU A 199 4.95 19.58 -3.06
N ALA A 200 5.06 18.32 -2.59
CA ALA A 200 5.65 17.25 -3.38
C ALA A 200 4.86 16.96 -4.67
N PHE A 201 3.53 17.08 -4.63
CA PHE A 201 2.68 16.90 -5.81
C PHE A 201 2.84 18.04 -6.81
N LYS A 202 3.01 19.27 -6.33
CA LYS A 202 3.35 20.44 -7.14
C LYS A 202 4.74 20.28 -7.76
N ASP A 203 5.71 19.76 -7.02
CA ASP A 203 7.02 19.44 -7.57
C ASP A 203 6.92 18.38 -8.66
N TYR A 204 6.09 17.36 -8.48
CA TYR A 204 5.78 16.40 -9.56
C TYR A 204 5.15 17.10 -10.78
N THR A 205 4.11 17.91 -10.60
CA THR A 205 3.43 18.54 -11.75
C THR A 205 4.32 19.53 -12.50
N ASN A 206 5.26 20.19 -11.82
CA ASN A 206 6.24 21.09 -12.41
C ASN A 206 7.40 20.36 -13.09
N THR A 207 8.00 19.38 -12.41
CA THR A 207 9.25 18.73 -12.87
C THR A 207 9.01 17.46 -13.68
N LYS A 208 7.83 16.85 -13.54
CA LYS A 208 7.47 15.53 -14.08
C LYS A 208 8.38 14.39 -13.63
N LYS A 209 9.09 14.58 -12.50
CA LYS A 209 9.96 13.58 -11.87
C LYS A 209 9.13 12.56 -11.08
N PRO A 210 9.02 11.30 -11.51
CA PRO A 210 8.19 10.27 -10.84
C PRO A 210 8.59 10.00 -9.39
N GLU A 211 9.83 10.29 -8.99
CA GLU A 211 10.32 10.21 -7.62
C GLU A 211 9.47 11.04 -6.66
N ASN A 212 8.92 12.17 -7.11
CA ASN A 212 8.03 13.00 -6.29
C ASN A 212 6.67 12.34 -6.04
N LEU A 213 6.16 11.52 -6.97
CA LEU A 213 4.98 10.68 -6.70
C LEU A 213 5.32 9.59 -5.68
N LEU A 214 6.46 8.92 -5.85
CA LEU A 214 6.89 7.89 -4.90
C LEU A 214 7.14 8.45 -3.49
N LYS A 215 7.67 9.68 -3.37
CA LYS A 215 7.75 10.41 -2.10
C LYS A 215 6.38 10.58 -1.47
N ILE A 216 5.35 10.94 -2.26
CA ILE A 216 3.97 11.05 -1.76
C ILE A 216 3.47 9.71 -1.24
N TYR A 217 3.71 8.62 -1.99
CA TYR A 217 3.33 7.26 -1.59
C TYR A 217 3.94 6.83 -0.25
N THR A 218 5.21 7.17 -0.01
CA THR A 218 5.94 6.82 1.22
C THR A 218 5.67 7.76 2.39
N MET A 219 4.89 8.84 2.19
CA MET A 219 4.51 9.70 3.31
C MET A 219 3.49 8.99 4.19
N ASP A 220 3.76 8.97 5.49
CA ASP A 220 2.79 8.55 6.51
C ASP A 220 1.54 9.44 6.44
N THR A 221 0.55 9.02 5.65
CA THR A 221 -0.70 9.71 5.37
C THR A 221 -1.77 8.65 5.04
N PRO A 222 -3.07 8.93 5.25
CA PRO A 222 -4.12 8.00 4.86
C PRO A 222 -4.20 7.75 3.34
N LEU A 223 -3.52 8.57 2.54
CA LEU A 223 -3.43 8.42 1.09
C LEU A 223 -2.87 7.06 0.68
N TYR A 224 -1.90 6.49 1.42
CA TYR A 224 -1.39 5.15 1.15
C TYR A 224 -2.53 4.12 1.10
N LYS A 225 -3.46 4.16 2.07
CA LYS A 225 -4.62 3.26 2.12
C LYS A 225 -5.59 3.52 0.97
N ALA A 226 -5.80 4.79 0.61
CA ALA A 226 -6.61 5.15 -0.54
C ALA A 226 -6.02 4.64 -1.85
N LEU A 227 -4.70 4.72 -2.03
CA LEU A 227 -4.01 4.22 -3.20
C LEU A 227 -4.11 2.69 -3.33
N GLN A 228 -4.23 1.93 -2.24
CA GLN A 228 -4.50 0.48 -2.36
C GLN A 228 -5.84 0.17 -3.05
N LYS A 229 -6.79 1.13 -3.02
CA LYS A 229 -8.11 1.01 -3.63
C LYS A 229 -8.23 1.74 -4.98
N GLU A 230 -7.65 2.94 -5.06
CA GLU A 230 -7.77 3.87 -6.17
C GLU A 230 -6.38 4.20 -6.79
N ASN A 231 -5.55 3.19 -7.08
CA ASN A 231 -4.18 3.42 -7.62
C ASN A 231 -4.13 3.82 -9.09
N ASN A 232 -5.20 3.61 -9.85
CA ASN A 232 -5.20 3.68 -11.30
C ASN A 232 -4.56 4.95 -11.91
N ALA A 233 -5.00 6.14 -11.47
CA ALA A 233 -4.44 7.41 -11.93
C ALA A 233 -2.98 7.59 -11.50
N PHE A 234 -2.67 7.19 -10.26
CA PHE A 234 -1.32 7.25 -9.70
C PHE A 234 -0.35 6.34 -10.49
N THR A 235 -0.74 5.09 -10.75
CA THR A 235 -0.03 4.13 -11.57
C THR A 235 0.19 4.64 -12.99
N THR A 236 -0.85 5.23 -13.60
CA THR A 236 -0.74 5.82 -14.95
C THR A 236 0.35 6.90 -15.00
N LEU A 237 0.38 7.79 -14.02
CA LEU A 237 1.37 8.86 -13.95
C LEU A 237 2.80 8.30 -13.77
N LEU A 238 2.97 7.25 -12.97
CA LEU A 238 4.25 6.54 -12.84
C LEU A 238 4.68 5.92 -14.17
N TYR A 239 3.80 5.16 -14.84
CA TYR A 239 4.13 4.49 -16.10
C TYR A 239 4.46 5.47 -17.23
N MET A 240 3.79 6.63 -17.27
CA MET A 240 4.12 7.68 -18.22
C MET A 240 5.55 8.24 -18.08
N ARG A 241 6.21 8.01 -16.94
CA ARG A 241 7.56 8.50 -16.64
C ARG A 241 8.46 7.40 -16.09
N LEU A 242 8.13 6.13 -16.28
CA LEU A 242 8.89 5.00 -15.72
C LEU A 242 10.36 4.99 -16.17
N ASP A 243 10.66 5.50 -17.38
CA ASP A 243 12.03 5.67 -17.87
C ASP A 243 12.88 6.52 -16.90
N GLY A 244 12.26 7.48 -16.22
CA GLY A 244 12.90 8.30 -15.19
C GLY A 244 13.25 7.51 -13.93
N LEU A 245 12.64 6.35 -13.69
CA LEU A 245 12.91 5.48 -12.54
C LEU A 245 13.92 4.36 -12.84
N LYS A 246 14.53 4.32 -14.03
CA LYS A 246 15.39 3.22 -14.47
C LYS A 246 16.52 2.90 -13.48
N GLN A 247 17.17 3.90 -12.90
CA GLN A 247 18.26 3.69 -11.94
C GLN A 247 17.81 3.10 -10.59
N TRP A 248 16.51 3.12 -10.30
CA TRP A 248 15.91 2.50 -9.12
C TRP A 248 15.22 1.17 -9.45
N SER A 249 15.33 0.67 -10.67
CA SER A 249 14.74 -0.63 -11.04
C SER A 249 15.43 -1.76 -10.29
N PHE A 250 14.66 -2.72 -9.78
CA PHE A 250 15.19 -3.86 -9.06
C PHE A 250 16.00 -4.75 -10.02
N PRO A 251 17.29 -5.01 -9.77
CA PRO A 251 18.18 -5.55 -10.79
C PRO A 251 18.03 -7.07 -11.00
N LYS A 252 18.19 -7.89 -9.97
CA LYS A 252 17.95 -9.33 -9.99
C LYS A 252 18.08 -9.82 -8.56
N GLY A 253 17.37 -10.89 -8.22
CA GLY A 253 17.44 -11.49 -6.90
C GLY A 253 16.08 -11.90 -6.38
N ASP A 254 16.00 -12.05 -5.07
CA ASP A 254 14.84 -12.54 -4.35
C ASP A 254 14.20 -11.40 -3.56
N LEU A 255 12.86 -11.34 -3.59
CA LEU A 255 12.05 -10.46 -2.75
C LEU A 255 11.03 -11.26 -1.96
N TYR A 256 10.69 -10.73 -0.79
CA TYR A 256 9.84 -11.41 0.16
C TYR A 256 8.70 -10.50 0.58
N ARG A 257 7.51 -11.08 0.76
CA ARG A 257 6.35 -10.35 1.29
C ARG A 257 5.50 -11.30 2.12
N GLY A 258 5.16 -10.88 3.32
CA GLY A 258 4.14 -11.53 4.12
C GLY A 258 2.76 -10.93 3.89
N LEU A 259 1.73 -11.77 3.93
CA LEU A 259 0.34 -11.39 3.91
C LEU A 259 -0.41 -12.20 4.97
N THR A 260 -1.10 -11.52 5.88
CA THR A 260 -2.08 -12.14 6.77
C THR A 260 -3.49 -11.90 6.25
N GLU A 261 -4.34 -12.92 6.36
CA GLU A 261 -5.77 -12.84 6.06
C GLU A 261 -6.55 -13.48 7.20
N ASP A 262 -7.46 -12.70 7.79
CA ASP A 262 -8.28 -13.14 8.91
C ASP A 262 -9.53 -13.90 8.42
N ASN A 263 -9.98 -13.63 7.19
CA ASN A 263 -11.13 -14.29 6.60
C ASN A 263 -10.73 -15.61 5.89
N PRO A 264 -11.15 -16.78 6.42
CA PRO A 264 -10.82 -18.07 5.81
C PRO A 264 -11.28 -18.18 4.36
N ALA A 265 -12.44 -17.62 4.02
CA ALA A 265 -12.99 -17.73 2.67
C ALA A 265 -12.14 -16.93 1.68
N GLU A 266 -11.67 -15.75 2.08
CA GLU A 266 -10.81 -14.91 1.23
C GLU A 266 -9.43 -15.54 1.04
N TYR A 267 -8.85 -16.07 2.12
CA TYR A 267 -7.61 -16.82 2.05
C TYR A 267 -7.70 -18.02 1.08
N GLN A 268 -8.78 -18.79 1.15
CA GLN A 268 -8.99 -19.93 0.24
C GLN A 268 -9.18 -19.48 -1.22
N LYS A 269 -9.87 -18.37 -1.48
CA LYS A 269 -9.97 -17.82 -2.85
C LYS A 269 -8.60 -17.45 -3.40
N ILE A 270 -7.75 -16.79 -2.60
CA ILE A 270 -6.40 -16.40 -3.00
C ILE A 270 -5.59 -17.67 -3.37
N LEU A 271 -5.62 -18.70 -2.51
CA LEU A 271 -4.93 -19.97 -2.80
C LEU A 271 -5.46 -20.64 -4.06
N GLN A 272 -6.77 -20.67 -4.28
CA GLN A 272 -7.37 -21.26 -5.48
C GLN A 272 -6.88 -20.58 -6.77
N ILE A 273 -6.76 -19.24 -6.77
CA ILE A 273 -6.23 -18.51 -7.93
C ILE A 273 -4.78 -18.92 -8.21
N TYR A 274 -3.93 -18.95 -7.18
CA TYR A 274 -2.53 -19.36 -7.35
C TYR A 274 -2.38 -20.82 -7.76
N GLN A 275 -3.17 -21.72 -7.17
CA GLN A 275 -3.18 -23.14 -7.53
C GLN A 275 -3.61 -23.34 -8.99
N LYS A 276 -4.64 -22.62 -9.44
CA LYS A 276 -5.08 -22.65 -10.83
C LYS A 276 -4.02 -22.08 -11.78
N ALA A 277 -3.37 -20.99 -11.41
CA ALA A 277 -2.23 -20.47 -12.18
C ALA A 277 -1.10 -21.49 -12.29
N LYS A 278 -0.80 -22.25 -11.23
CA LYS A 278 0.25 -23.29 -11.26
C LYS A 278 -0.04 -24.45 -12.24
N GLN A 279 -1.29 -24.68 -12.63
CA GLN A 279 -1.68 -25.81 -13.50
C GLN A 279 -1.08 -25.73 -14.91
N SER A 280 -0.73 -24.54 -15.39
CA SER A 280 -0.07 -24.35 -16.67
C SER A 280 1.18 -23.50 -16.53
N LYS A 281 2.25 -23.88 -17.24
CA LYS A 281 3.48 -23.08 -17.33
C LYS A 281 3.28 -21.75 -18.07
N SER A 282 2.20 -21.64 -18.86
CA SER A 282 1.88 -20.42 -19.60
C SER A 282 1.12 -19.40 -18.77
N HIS A 283 0.39 -19.84 -17.74
CA HIS A 283 -0.45 -18.98 -16.93
C HIS A 283 0.36 -17.91 -16.22
N ILE A 284 -0.20 -16.71 -16.20
CA ILE A 284 0.42 -15.52 -15.61
C ILE A 284 -0.52 -14.93 -14.57
N ILE A 285 0.07 -14.50 -13.46
CA ILE A 285 -0.53 -13.64 -12.46
C ILE A 285 -0.05 -12.20 -12.65
N GLU A 286 -0.97 -11.25 -12.57
CA GLU A 286 -0.71 -9.82 -12.60
C GLU A 286 -1.03 -9.19 -11.24
N THR A 287 -0.13 -8.34 -10.75
CA THR A 287 -0.39 -7.48 -9.58
C THR A 287 -1.36 -6.35 -9.95
N CYS A 288 -2.42 -6.09 -9.18
CA CYS A 288 -3.34 -4.97 -9.46
C CYS A 288 -3.28 -3.84 -8.40
N ALA A 289 -2.38 -3.97 -7.43
CA ALA A 289 -2.17 -3.00 -6.36
C ALA A 289 -0.68 -2.68 -6.17
N LEU A 290 -0.40 -1.57 -5.50
CA LEU A 290 0.95 -1.15 -5.11
C LEU A 290 1.41 -2.02 -3.93
N GLN A 291 2.34 -2.95 -4.19
CA GLN A 291 2.75 -3.94 -3.20
C GLN A 291 4.17 -3.67 -2.70
N SER A 292 4.29 -3.33 -1.42
CA SER A 292 5.57 -3.30 -0.71
C SER A 292 6.15 -4.71 -0.54
N ALA A 293 7.43 -4.91 -0.85
CA ALA A 293 8.18 -6.13 -0.64
C ALA A 293 9.54 -5.80 -0.03
N SER A 294 10.11 -6.75 0.71
CA SER A 294 11.39 -6.57 1.41
C SER A 294 12.49 -7.40 0.76
N LEU A 295 13.72 -6.88 0.78
CA LEU A 295 14.93 -7.66 0.52
C LEU A 295 15.26 -8.62 1.68
N CYS A 296 14.77 -8.32 2.88
CA CYS A 296 15.01 -9.10 4.08
C CYS A 296 13.87 -10.10 4.31
N ARG A 297 14.22 -11.38 4.28
CA ARG A 297 13.27 -12.48 4.46
C ARG A 297 12.62 -12.43 5.83
N GLU A 298 13.41 -12.22 6.87
CA GLU A 298 12.98 -12.19 8.26
C GLU A 298 11.97 -11.08 8.49
N VAL A 299 12.19 -9.90 7.88
CA VAL A 299 11.24 -8.78 7.91
C VAL A 299 9.91 -9.19 7.27
N ALA A 300 9.94 -9.84 6.11
CA ALA A 300 8.73 -10.30 5.43
C ALA A 300 8.02 -11.42 6.20
N GLU A 301 8.76 -12.30 6.87
CA GLU A 301 8.21 -13.37 7.72
C GLU A 301 7.45 -12.77 8.91
N CYS A 302 7.91 -11.67 9.50
CA CYS A 302 7.14 -10.95 10.53
C CYS A 302 5.73 -10.50 10.05
N PHE A 303 5.55 -10.27 8.75
CA PHE A 303 4.24 -9.94 8.15
C PHE A 303 3.46 -11.18 7.69
N ALA A 304 4.06 -12.37 7.69
CA ALA A 304 3.40 -13.65 7.44
C ALA A 304 3.23 -14.46 8.74
N ASP A 305 3.69 -13.92 9.86
CA ASP A 305 3.90 -14.73 11.06
C ASP A 305 2.56 -15.07 11.74
N ASN A 306 2.31 -16.37 11.93
CA ASN A 306 1.08 -16.88 12.54
C ASN A 306 1.14 -16.80 14.07
N ILE A 307 1.54 -15.63 14.60
CA ILE A 307 1.73 -15.38 16.04
C ILE A 307 0.42 -15.57 16.80
N ASN A 308 -0.72 -15.33 16.14
CA ASN A 308 -2.05 -15.64 16.64
C ASN A 308 -2.60 -16.82 15.83
N ALA A 309 -2.63 -18.03 16.40
CA ALA A 309 -3.14 -19.26 15.78
C ALA A 309 -4.54 -19.16 15.12
N SER A 310 -5.22 -18.01 15.21
CA SER A 310 -6.47 -17.66 14.54
C SER A 310 -6.33 -17.31 13.05
N SER A 311 -5.28 -16.59 12.63
CA SER A 311 -5.19 -15.99 11.29
C SER A 311 -4.53 -16.90 10.26
N TYR A 312 -4.80 -16.66 8.99
CA TYR A 312 -4.15 -17.33 7.87
C TYR A 312 -3.03 -16.46 7.32
N ALA A 313 -1.99 -17.07 6.78
CA ALA A 313 -0.87 -16.34 6.23
C ALA A 313 -0.34 -16.95 4.93
N ILE A 314 0.10 -16.07 4.06
CA ILE A 314 0.79 -16.40 2.83
C ILE A 314 2.14 -15.69 2.85
N PHE A 315 3.20 -16.46 2.70
CA PHE A 315 4.54 -15.95 2.47
C PHE A 315 4.88 -16.01 0.99
N PHE A 316 5.09 -14.87 0.37
CA PHE A 316 5.46 -14.76 -1.03
C PHE A 316 6.98 -14.69 -1.17
N HIS A 317 7.51 -15.54 -2.03
CA HIS A 317 8.89 -15.51 -2.50
C HIS A 317 8.90 -15.16 -4.00
N PHE A 318 9.26 -13.93 -4.33
CA PHE A 318 9.36 -13.46 -5.70
C PHE A 318 10.80 -13.58 -6.19
N LYS A 319 11.01 -14.28 -7.30
CA LYS A 319 12.30 -14.40 -7.99
C LYS A 319 12.35 -13.49 -9.20
N PHE A 320 13.37 -12.67 -9.27
CA PHE A 320 13.64 -11.79 -10.39
C PHE A 320 14.89 -12.26 -11.13
N PRO A 321 14.74 -13.00 -12.24
CA PRO A 321 15.89 -13.47 -13.01
C PRO A 321 16.64 -12.34 -13.72
N ASN A 322 15.98 -11.21 -13.96
CA ASN A 322 16.49 -10.04 -14.67
C ASN A 322 15.97 -8.74 -14.04
N GLU A 323 16.48 -7.60 -14.53
CA GLU A 323 16.06 -6.27 -14.09
C GLU A 323 14.57 -6.07 -14.39
N CYS A 324 13.84 -5.60 -13.38
CA CYS A 324 12.41 -5.38 -13.48
C CYS A 324 12.09 -3.90 -13.29
N PRO A 325 11.70 -3.19 -14.36
CA PRO A 325 11.43 -1.76 -14.30
C PRO A 325 10.16 -1.41 -13.52
N THR A 326 9.33 -2.40 -13.17
CA THR A 326 8.09 -2.23 -12.40
C THR A 326 8.25 -2.68 -10.95
N ALA A 327 9.46 -3.07 -10.54
CA ALA A 327 9.85 -3.26 -9.15
C ALA A 327 10.84 -2.15 -8.79
N ILE A 328 10.43 -1.20 -7.96
CA ILE A 328 11.17 0.04 -7.69
C ILE A 328 11.82 -0.02 -6.31
N ASN A 329 13.13 0.10 -6.25
CA ASN A 329 13.86 0.30 -5.01
C ASN A 329 13.57 1.69 -4.46
N LEU A 330 12.93 1.76 -3.29
CA LEU A 330 12.54 3.02 -2.66
C LEU A 330 13.65 3.66 -1.82
N ARG A 331 14.79 3.00 -1.63
CA ARG A 331 15.94 3.56 -0.93
C ARG A 331 16.44 4.84 -1.62
N GLY A 332 16.56 5.92 -0.86
CA GLY A 332 16.92 7.25 -1.37
C GLY A 332 15.75 8.03 -1.99
N ILE A 333 14.54 7.46 -1.98
CA ILE A 333 13.28 8.12 -2.37
C ILE A 333 12.33 8.21 -1.18
N SER A 334 12.25 7.12 -0.40
CA SER A 334 11.40 6.99 0.77
C SER A 334 11.77 7.98 1.87
N LYS A 335 10.80 8.31 2.73
CA LYS A 335 11.12 8.98 4.01
C LYS A 335 11.82 8.04 4.99
N PHE A 336 11.76 6.74 4.75
CA PHE A 336 12.34 5.69 5.57
C PHE A 336 13.49 5.04 4.79
N ASP A 337 14.58 5.79 4.59
CA ASP A 337 15.72 5.36 3.76
C ASP A 337 16.47 4.11 4.28
N GLU A 338 16.25 3.76 5.54
CA GLU A 338 16.81 2.56 6.17
C GLU A 338 15.98 1.30 5.87
N GLU A 339 14.77 1.45 5.31
CA GLU A 339 13.96 0.31 4.89
C GLU A 339 14.41 -0.14 3.50
N ASP A 340 14.85 -1.40 3.42
CA ASP A 340 15.16 -2.10 2.17
C ASP A 340 13.85 -2.49 1.43
N GLU A 341 13.01 -1.48 1.19
CA GLU A 341 11.69 -1.59 0.57
C GLU A 341 11.80 -1.55 -0.96
N ILE A 342 11.20 -2.56 -1.60
CA ILE A 342 10.95 -2.60 -3.03
C ILE A 342 9.45 -2.51 -3.28
N LEU A 343 9.04 -1.48 -4.02
CA LEU A 343 7.66 -1.30 -4.45
C LEU A 343 7.41 -2.04 -5.76
N LEU A 344 6.61 -3.11 -5.72
CA LEU A 344 6.04 -3.73 -6.92
C LEU A 344 4.86 -2.89 -7.39
N LEU A 345 4.97 -2.33 -8.59
CA LEU A 345 3.88 -1.60 -9.23
C LEU A 345 2.77 -2.58 -9.68
N PRO A 346 1.51 -2.12 -9.77
CA PRO A 346 0.49 -2.82 -10.52
C PRO A 346 0.99 -3.13 -11.94
N PHE A 347 0.43 -4.16 -12.57
CA PHE A 347 0.79 -4.65 -13.90
C PHE A 347 2.17 -5.34 -13.98
N THR A 348 2.72 -5.74 -12.83
CA THR A 348 3.89 -6.62 -12.78
C THR A 348 3.43 -8.07 -12.93
N LEU A 349 4.06 -8.79 -13.86
CA LEU A 349 3.65 -10.15 -14.22
C LEU A 349 4.53 -11.21 -13.56
N PHE A 350 3.90 -12.31 -13.17
CA PHE A 350 4.56 -13.44 -12.53
C PHE A 350 4.01 -14.77 -13.02
N LYS A 351 4.87 -15.78 -13.13
CA LYS A 351 4.44 -17.18 -13.23
C LYS A 351 4.64 -17.86 -11.88
N ILE A 352 3.81 -18.87 -11.60
CA ILE A 352 3.94 -19.63 -10.35
C ILE A 352 4.97 -20.73 -10.52
N ILE A 353 6.00 -20.73 -9.67
CA ILE A 353 7.04 -21.75 -9.63
C ILE A 353 6.58 -22.88 -8.73
N ASP A 354 6.17 -22.53 -7.51
CA ASP A 354 5.80 -23.50 -6.49
C ASP A 354 4.79 -22.93 -5.49
N ILE A 355 4.04 -23.85 -4.87
CA ILE A 355 3.12 -23.57 -3.77
C ILE A 355 3.35 -24.70 -2.78
N LYS A 356 3.88 -24.36 -1.60
CA LYS A 356 4.14 -25.28 -0.50
C LYS A 356 3.19 -24.96 0.65
N GLU A 357 2.45 -25.95 1.10
CA GLU A 357 1.73 -25.88 2.37
C GLU A 357 2.71 -26.22 3.50
N ASP A 358 2.97 -25.27 4.39
CA ASP A 358 3.77 -25.53 5.60
C ASP A 358 2.86 -25.93 6.78
N SER A 359 1.66 -25.33 6.82
CA SER A 359 0.55 -25.75 7.67
C SER A 359 -0.78 -25.39 7.01
N PRO A 360 -1.93 -25.90 7.51
CA PRO A 360 -3.25 -25.57 6.94
C PRO A 360 -3.55 -24.06 6.87
N LYS A 361 -2.91 -23.26 7.73
CA LYS A 361 -3.05 -21.81 7.81
C LYS A 361 -1.84 -21.04 7.29
N TYR A 362 -0.84 -21.70 6.72
CA TYR A 362 0.39 -21.06 6.26
C TYR A 362 0.89 -21.69 4.95
N HIS A 363 0.88 -20.90 3.88
CA HIS A 363 1.37 -21.32 2.57
C HIS A 363 2.52 -20.43 2.11
N ILE A 364 3.51 -21.06 1.47
CA ILE A 364 4.60 -20.38 0.78
C ILE A 364 4.32 -20.44 -0.71
N ILE A 365 4.24 -19.29 -1.36
CA ILE A 365 4.03 -19.18 -2.80
C ILE A 365 5.29 -18.60 -3.43
N SER A 366 5.94 -19.39 -4.29
CA SER A 366 7.12 -18.98 -5.05
C SER A 366 6.72 -18.56 -6.46
N LEU A 367 7.09 -17.35 -6.85
CA LEU A 367 6.76 -16.75 -8.13
C LEU A 367 8.04 -16.32 -8.87
N GLU A 368 8.03 -16.38 -10.19
CA GLU A 368 9.10 -15.80 -11.02
C GLU A 368 8.55 -14.63 -11.82
N ASN A 369 9.25 -13.49 -11.79
CA ASN A 369 8.90 -12.34 -12.61
C ASN A 369 8.99 -12.67 -14.10
N VAL A 370 7.97 -12.25 -14.85
CA VAL A 370 7.89 -12.41 -16.30
C VAL A 370 7.89 -11.02 -16.95
N PRO A 371 8.81 -10.72 -17.89
CA PRO A 371 8.80 -9.45 -18.59
C PRO A 371 7.51 -9.24 -19.38
N VAL A 372 6.93 -8.04 -19.28
CA VAL A 372 5.75 -7.67 -20.06
C VAL A 372 6.09 -7.63 -21.56
N PRO A 373 5.38 -8.41 -22.41
CA PRO A 373 5.59 -8.41 -23.86
C PRO A 373 5.32 -7.02 -24.46
N PRO A 374 6.00 -6.63 -25.56
CA PRO A 374 5.73 -5.35 -26.20
C PRO A 374 4.29 -5.25 -26.70
N ALA A 375 3.68 -4.07 -26.59
CA ALA A 375 2.40 -3.79 -27.24
C ALA A 375 2.60 -3.50 -28.72
N THR A 376 1.67 -3.99 -29.55
CA THR A 376 1.57 -3.57 -30.94
C THR A 376 0.80 -2.24 -31.02
N PHE A 377 0.95 -1.49 -32.10
CA PHE A 377 0.17 -0.27 -32.34
C PHE A 377 -1.35 -0.51 -32.23
N ASN A 378 -1.83 -1.68 -32.66
CA ASN A 378 -3.24 -2.06 -32.55
C ASN A 378 -3.72 -2.16 -31.09
N ILE A 379 -2.87 -2.60 -30.16
CA ILE A 379 -3.20 -2.65 -28.73
C ILE A 379 -3.31 -1.23 -28.19
N ILE A 380 -2.37 -0.35 -28.55
CA ILE A 380 -2.41 1.06 -28.17
C ILE A 380 -3.72 1.68 -28.69
N ARG A 381 -4.00 1.52 -29.99
CA ARG A 381 -5.21 2.00 -30.68
C ARG A 381 -6.50 1.57 -29.99
N ARG A 382 -6.61 0.29 -29.60
CA ARG A 382 -7.80 -0.24 -28.91
C ARG A 382 -8.08 0.45 -27.57
N HIS A 383 -7.04 0.79 -26.80
CA HIS A 383 -7.19 1.46 -25.51
C HIS A 383 -7.53 2.95 -25.67
N ILE A 384 -6.97 3.62 -26.67
CA ILE A 384 -7.20 5.06 -26.90
C ILE A 384 -8.39 5.38 -27.83
N GLN A 385 -9.06 4.37 -28.37
CA GLN A 385 -10.19 4.48 -29.30
C GLN A 385 -9.96 5.48 -30.46
N ILE A 386 -8.75 5.47 -31.06
CA ILE A 386 -8.44 6.19 -32.32
C ILE A 386 -8.75 5.31 -33.53
#